data_AF-A0A699WYZ9-F1
#
_entry.id   AF-A0A699WYZ9-F1
#
_cell.length_a   1.000
_cell.length_b   1.000
_cell.length_c   1.000
_cell.angle_alpha   90.00
_cell.angle_beta   90.00
_cell.angle_gamma   90.00
#
_symmetry.space_group_name_H-M   'P 1'
#
loop_
_entity.id
_entity.type
_entity.pdbx_description
1 polymer ?
#
loop_
_entity_poly.entity_id
_entity_poly.type
_entity_poly.pdbx_seq_one_letter_code
_entity_poly.pdbx_strand_id
1 'polypeptide(L)'
;MQIISALQARTLLSHGCEGFLATIHDTTSDVPSIHDQPIVFEFPDVFPDELPRIPPVREVEFNIELIPGAEPISKTPYRMVP
;
A
#
# COMPACT_ATOMS: atom_id res chain seq x y z
N MET A 1 -37.42 -8.74 -13.06
CA MET A 1 -36.31 -7.78 -13.29
C MET A 1 -35.76 -8.05 -14.68
N GLN A 2 -35.76 -7.06 -15.57
CA GLN A 2 -35.30 -7.24 -16.94
C GLN A 2 -33.81 -6.87 -17.01
N ILE A 3 -32.96 -7.84 -17.32
CA ILE A 3 -31.52 -7.63 -17.52
C ILE A 3 -31.33 -7.25 -18.99
N ILE A 4 -30.59 -6.17 -19.24
CA ILE A 4 -30.23 -5.73 -20.59
C ILE A 4 -28.74 -5.93 -20.83
N SER A 5 -28.36 -6.07 -22.10
CA SER A 5 -26.95 -6.16 -22.48
C SER A 5 -26.24 -4.80 -22.33
N ALA A 6 -24.91 -4.84 -22.21
CA ALA A 6 -24.08 -3.63 -22.17
C ALA A 6 -24.23 -2.76 -23.44
N LEU A 7 -24.48 -3.38 -24.60
CA LEU A 7 -24.73 -2.67 -25.85
C LEU A 7 -26.03 -1.86 -25.79
N GLN A 8 -27.10 -2.46 -25.27
CA GLN A 8 -28.38 -1.79 -25.09
C GLN A 8 -28.29 -0.68 -24.04
N ALA A 9 -27.58 -0.91 -22.93
CA ALA A 9 -27.32 0.12 -21.93
C ALA A 9 -26.58 1.32 -22.55
N ARG A 10 -25.54 1.07 -23.36
CA ARG A 10 -24.81 2.13 -24.08
C ARG A 10 -25.71 2.92 -25.03
N THR A 11 -26.58 2.24 -25.77
CA THR A 11 -27.55 2.90 -26.65
C THR A 11 -28.49 3.80 -25.85
N LEU A 12 -29.04 3.34 -24.73
CA LEU A 12 -29.93 4.14 -23.87
C LEU A 12 -29.22 5.38 -23.30
N LEU A 13 -27.99 5.21 -22.82
CA LEU A 13 -27.17 6.35 -22.37
C LEU A 13 -26.94 7.36 -23.49
N SER A 14 -26.68 6.90 -24.72
CA SER A 14 -26.49 7.78 -25.88
C SER A 14 -27.77 8.52 -26.31
N HIS A 15 -28.94 8.01 -25.93
CA HIS A 15 -30.24 8.67 -26.13
C HIS A 15 -30.63 9.61 -24.99
N GLY A 16 -29.71 9.88 -24.05
CA GLY A 16 -29.93 10.85 -22.97
C GLY A 16 -30.57 10.26 -21.70
N CYS A 17 -30.66 8.94 -21.58
CA CYS A 17 -31.03 8.32 -20.31
C CYS A 17 -29.90 8.47 -19.27
N GLU A 18 -30.25 8.69 -18.02
CA GLU A 18 -29.30 8.65 -16.90
C GLU A 18 -29.00 7.20 -16.50
N GLY A 19 -27.74 6.92 -16.17
CA GLY A 19 -27.32 5.63 -15.66
C GLY A 19 -26.38 5.78 -14.48
N PHE A 20 -26.48 4.85 -13.54
CA PHE A 20 -25.65 4.79 -12.35
C PHE A 20 -24.84 3.49 -12.37
N LEU A 21 -23.56 3.61 -12.04
CA LEU A 21 -22.72 2.45 -11.83
C LEU A 21 -22.82 2.04 -10.36
N ALA A 22 -23.32 0.84 -10.12
CA ALA A 22 -23.31 0.22 -8.80
C ALA A 22 -22.38 -0.99 -8.84
N THR A 23 -21.44 -1.03 -7.90
CA THR A 23 -20.56 -2.18 -7.71
C THR A 23 -21.05 -2.95 -6.51
N ILE A 24 -21.24 -4.25 -6.66
CA ILE A 24 -21.52 -5.15 -5.55
C ILE A 24 -20.18 -5.67 -5.04
N HIS A 25 -19.82 -5.33 -3.81
CA HIS A 25 -18.70 -5.94 -3.12
C HIS A 25 -19.24 -7.02 -2.20
N ASP A 26 -18.78 -8.26 -2.37
CA ASP A 26 -19.09 -9.32 -1.43
C ASP A 26 -18.36 -9.02 -0.11
N THR A 27 -19.09 -8.87 0.99
CA THR A 27 -18.49 -8.65 2.33
C THR A 27 -18.28 -9.96 3.09
N THR A 28 -18.71 -11.08 2.51
CA THR A 28 -18.51 -12.43 3.05
C THR A 28 -17.26 -13.12 2.48
N SER A 29 -16.69 -12.58 1.40
CA SER A 29 -15.36 -12.98 0.95
C SER A 29 -14.32 -12.48 1.95
N ASP A 30 -13.34 -13.33 2.24
CA ASP A 30 -12.21 -12.96 3.08
C ASP A 30 -11.56 -11.66 2.55
N VAL A 31 -11.05 -10.83 3.45
CA VAL A 31 -10.42 -9.57 3.04
C VAL A 31 -9.26 -9.93 2.10
N PRO A 32 -9.20 -9.39 0.87
CA PRO A 32 -8.14 -9.71 -0.07
C PRO A 32 -6.79 -9.49 0.60
N SER A 33 -5.94 -10.51 0.54
CA SER A 33 -4.59 -10.41 1.03
C SER A 33 -3.86 -9.34 0.22
N ILE A 34 -2.90 -8.65 0.85
CA ILE A 34 -1.97 -7.79 0.10
C ILE A 34 -1.27 -8.59 -1.00
N HIS A 35 -1.04 -9.89 -0.77
CA HIS A 35 -0.46 -10.80 -1.75
C HIS A 35 -1.36 -11.04 -2.97
N ASP A 36 -2.66 -10.71 -2.92
CA ASP A 36 -3.55 -10.84 -4.09
C ASP A 36 -3.42 -9.65 -5.06
N GLN A 37 -2.69 -8.60 -4.69
CA GLN A 37 -2.46 -7.45 -5.54
C GLN A 37 -1.40 -7.77 -6.61
N PRO A 38 -1.67 -7.55 -7.92
CA PRO A 38 -0.72 -7.82 -8.99
C PRO A 38 0.65 -7.15 -8.79
N ILE A 39 0.66 -5.94 -8.24
CA ILE A 39 1.90 -5.19 -7.97
C ILE A 39 2.79 -5.88 -6.94
N VAL A 40 2.23 -6.64 -6.00
CA VAL A 40 3.01 -7.33 -4.97
C VAL A 40 3.73 -8.54 -5.56
N PHE A 41 3.11 -9.22 -6.54
CA PHE A 41 3.78 -10.28 -7.31
C PHE A 41 4.90 -9.77 -8.21
N GLU A 42 4.80 -8.52 -8.69
CA GLU A 42 5.85 -7.91 -9.53
C GLU A 42 7.11 -7.55 -8.73
N PHE A 43 6.98 -7.31 -7.42
CA PHE A 43 8.08 -6.84 -6.55
C PHE A 43 8.20 -7.66 -5.24
N PRO A 44 8.50 -8.98 -5.32
CA PRO A 44 8.56 -9.85 -4.15
C PRO A 44 9.70 -9.51 -3.17
N ASP A 45 10.75 -8.85 -3.64
CA ASP A 45 11.89 -8.37 -2.85
C ASP A 45 11.59 -7.09 -2.06
N VAL A 46 10.63 -6.29 -2.53
CA VAL A 46 10.18 -5.06 -1.85
C VAL A 46 9.15 -5.36 -0.77
N PHE A 47 8.35 -6.41 -0.96
CA PHE A 47 7.30 -6.83 -0.02
C PHE A 47 7.58 -8.23 0.60
N PRO A 48 8.71 -8.44 1.29
CA PRO A 48 8.96 -9.70 1.97
C PRO A 48 8.10 -9.83 3.23
N ASP A 49 7.75 -11.07 3.60
CA ASP A 49 7.01 -11.35 4.85
C ASP A 49 7.78 -10.88 6.10
N GLU A 50 9.12 -10.90 6.04
CA GLU A 50 10.02 -10.40 7.08
C GLU A 50 11.05 -9.42 6.51
N LEU A 51 11.30 -8.31 7.23
CA LEU A 51 12.31 -7.34 6.82
C LEU A 51 13.74 -7.84 7.05
N PRO A 52 14.70 -7.51 6.16
CA PRO A 52 16.10 -7.81 6.39
C PRO A 52 16.61 -7.04 7.62
N ARG A 53 17.32 -7.73 8.51
CA ARG A 53 17.89 -7.10 9.73
C ARG A 53 18.95 -6.05 9.45
N ILE A 54 19.63 -6.18 8.32
CA ILE A 54 20.68 -5.28 7.91
C ILE A 54 20.11 -4.39 6.82
N PRO A 55 20.26 -3.06 6.93
CA PRO A 55 19.88 -2.17 5.84
C PRO A 55 20.56 -2.61 4.53
N PRO A 56 19.85 -2.60 3.40
CA PRO A 56 20.48 -2.90 2.12
C PRO A 56 21.63 -1.92 1.85
N VAL A 57 22.62 -2.37 1.08
CA VAL A 57 23.74 -1.53 0.66
C VAL A 57 23.16 -0.33 -0.11
N ARG A 58 23.46 0.88 0.36
CA ARG A 58 23.05 2.12 -0.30
C ARG A 58 24.17 2.59 -1.22
N GLU A 59 23.82 3.14 -2.38
CA GLU A 59 24.79 3.76 -3.28
C GLU A 59 25.41 5.03 -2.69
N VAL A 60 24.70 5.66 -1.74
CA VAL A 60 25.13 6.90 -1.08
C VAL A 60 25.30 6.66 0.41
N GLU A 61 26.42 7.13 0.94
CA GLU A 61 26.72 7.08 2.37
C GLU A 61 25.82 8.07 3.13
N PHE A 62 25.25 7.61 4.25
CA PHE A 62 24.42 8.45 5.09
C PHE A 62 25.30 9.29 6.02
N ASN A 63 25.31 10.60 5.82
CA ASN A 63 26.05 11.54 6.67
C ASN A 63 25.12 12.18 7.70
N ILE A 64 25.55 12.22 8.96
CA ILE A 64 24.87 12.97 10.02
C ILE A 64 25.59 14.31 10.16
N GLU A 65 24.99 15.36 9.62
CA GLU A 65 25.51 16.72 9.78
C GLU A 65 25.13 17.26 11.15
N LEU A 66 26.13 17.77 11.87
CA LEU A 66 25.93 18.43 13.15
C LEU A 66 25.91 19.94 12.95
N ILE A 67 25.03 20.62 13.67
CA ILE A 67 25.11 22.07 13.79
C ILE A 67 26.45 22.46 14.44
N PRO A 68 27.11 23.55 14.02
CA PRO A 68 28.36 24.00 14.64
C PRO A 68 28.21 24.18 16.15
N GLY A 69 29.11 23.58 16.92
CA GLY A 69 29.08 23.62 18.40
C GLY A 69 28.23 22.53 19.06
N ALA A 70 27.66 21.58 18.30
CA ALA A 70 27.03 20.40 18.90
C ALA A 70 28.07 19.52 19.61
N GLU A 71 27.76 19.14 20.85
CA GLU A 71 28.57 18.23 21.66
C GLU A 71 27.91 16.84 21.75
N PRO A 72 28.68 15.75 21.93
CA PRO A 72 28.13 14.42 22.13
C PRO A 72 27.21 14.36 23.36
N ILE A 73 26.04 13.73 23.20
CA ILE A 73 25.09 13.54 24.30
C ILE A 73 25.41 12.23 25.01
N SER A 74 25.56 12.30 26.34
CA SER A 74 25.64 11.13 27.21
C SER A 74 24.48 11.12 28.19
N LYS A 75 23.64 10.09 28.14
CA LYS A 75 22.49 9.89 29.05
C LYS A 75 22.51 8.45 29.54
N THR A 76 22.19 8.24 30.82
CA THR A 76 22.08 6.89 31.38
C THR A 76 20.89 6.15 30.74
N PRO A 77 21.03 4.86 30.38
CA PRO A 77 19.91 4.06 29.91
C PRO A 77 18.76 4.05 30.93
N TYR A 78 17.53 3.98 30.44
CA TYR A 78 16.37 3.78 31.31
C TYR A 78 16.43 2.40 31.98
N ARG A 79 15.92 2.30 33.21
CA ARG A 79 15.81 1.03 33.91
C ARG A 79 14.69 0.19 33.26
N MET A 80 15.06 -0.93 32.66
CA MET A 80 14.11 -1.96 32.22
C MET A 80 13.69 -2.83 33.40
N VAL A 81 12.44 -3.30 33.39
CA VAL A 81 11.93 -4.28 34.36
C VAL A 81 12.49 -5.67 33.97
N PRO A 82 12.84 -6.55 34.94
CA PRO A 82 13.23 -7.92 34.64
C PRO A 82 12.14 -8.74 33.94
#